data_AF-A0AAF0GT36-F1
#
_entry.id   AF-A0AAF0GT36-F1
#
_cell.length_a   1.000
_cell.length_b   1.000
_cell.length_c   1.000
_cell.angle_alpha   90.00
_cell.angle_beta   90.00
_cell.angle_gamma   90.00
#
_symmetry.space_group_name_H-M   'P 1'
#
loop_
_entity.id
_entity.type
_entity.pdbx_description
1 polymer ?
#
loop_
_entity_poly.entity_id
_entity_poly.type
_entity_poly.pdbx_seq_one_letter_code
_entity_poly.pdbx_strand_id
1 'polypeptide(L)'
;MRTWQKSIIFILALIAIPIIYFENQYFSHQQREAQIKTSQRAIFKAYRTHSENNYANFTVYTDSKPAGKIYYFVPKNQEGHTIDLLQQQQRIGERLYQKARRNKQKNITVYITYNGDNLHNDTYRLTPTGAVYSQVNHRFSTKFGKFADQLGHEAVYNLANQTKPVTFKALYKDAATLPMIKQTAIDQQLKKHHYTTQQLEELEKLDFPTDLNYHQFSFSQHGLTLHFTQNTLGIKHITLPLATIGPYLNPDYIAEDYTMPRAKKKSMAVALTFNTALNPDRTHQILKILNEKAVQATFFPTGEAAHQHPKVLRQLRIANQAIGNQSYAAEDSINTMSEPDLTTNITKTDRAIFQATGALPRFMRVTPDTTNKAIAIASQRSLISWSVDSEDWRTDIQAAEITKNVIERTTGGDVVLLRTAPETIKALPEIIDQLRANGYHLVTIPSLFKHRLAPFQQYAKAADPYQG
;
A
#
# COMPACT_ATOMS: atom_id res chain seq x y z
N MET A 1 43.51 5.03 82.54
CA MET A 1 43.17 6.41 82.10
C MET A 1 42.66 7.21 83.28
N ARG A 2 43.23 8.39 83.54
CA ARG A 2 42.67 9.36 84.51
C ARG A 2 41.30 9.84 84.01
N THR A 3 40.37 10.16 84.91
CA THR A 3 38.99 10.59 84.60
C THR A 3 38.94 11.71 83.56
N TRP A 4 39.84 12.69 83.67
CA TRP A 4 39.94 13.80 82.71
C TRP A 4 40.32 13.37 81.27
N GLN A 5 41.13 12.31 81.11
CA GLN A 5 41.44 11.76 79.78
C GLN A 5 40.23 11.08 79.14
N LYS A 6 39.35 10.44 79.92
CA LYS A 6 38.10 9.85 79.40
C LYS A 6 37.14 10.95 78.96
N SER A 7 37.03 12.04 79.72
CA SER A 7 36.23 13.20 79.35
C SER A 7 36.74 13.89 78.08
N ILE A 8 38.06 14.02 77.91
CA ILE A 8 38.65 14.59 76.69
C ILE A 8 38.33 13.72 75.47
N ILE A 9 38.52 12.40 75.55
CA ILE A 9 38.21 11.49 74.43
C ILE A 9 36.71 11.53 74.10
N PHE A 10 35.84 11.62 75.12
CA PHE A 10 34.40 11.70 74.91
C PHE A 10 33.99 13.02 74.23
N ILE A 11 34.58 14.15 74.63
CA ILE A 11 34.36 15.46 74.00
C ILE A 11 34.89 15.48 72.57
N LEU A 12 36.10 14.93 72.34
CA LEU A 12 36.68 14.82 71.00
C LEU A 12 35.82 13.92 70.10
N ALA A 13 35.29 12.81 70.60
CA ALA A 13 34.38 11.94 69.85
C ALA A 13 33.04 12.64 69.55
N LEU A 14 32.48 13.39 70.50
CA LEU A 14 31.26 14.19 70.32
C LEU A 14 31.41 15.26 69.23
N ILE A 15 32.63 15.77 69.00
CA ILE A 15 32.92 16.74 67.95
C ILE A 15 33.28 16.04 66.63
N ALA A 16 34.11 15.00 66.68
CA ALA A 16 34.62 14.30 65.49
C ALA A 16 33.54 13.49 64.76
N ILE A 17 32.63 12.81 65.48
CA ILE A 17 31.60 11.97 64.86
C ILE A 17 30.65 12.81 63.96
N PRO A 18 30.10 13.96 64.41
CA PRO A 18 29.32 14.84 63.56
C PRO A 18 30.12 15.37 62.37
N ILE A 19 31.38 15.79 62.56
CA ILE A 19 32.23 16.31 61.47
C ILE A 19 32.43 15.23 60.40
N ILE A 20 32.85 14.03 60.80
CA ILE A 20 33.04 12.90 59.88
C ILE A 20 31.72 12.53 59.19
N TYR A 21 30.58 12.57 59.89
CA TYR A 21 29.27 12.32 59.30
C TYR A 21 28.89 13.38 58.25
N PHE A 22 29.05 14.68 58.57
CA PHE A 22 28.74 15.77 57.66
C PHE A 22 29.68 15.80 56.45
N GLU A 23 30.99 15.60 56.65
CA GLU A 23 31.96 15.47 55.56
C GLU A 23 31.62 14.29 54.66
N ASN A 24 31.32 13.11 55.23
CA ASN A 24 30.93 11.94 54.44
C ASN A 24 29.62 12.16 53.68
N GLN A 25 28.62 12.82 54.28
CA GLN A 25 27.38 13.20 53.58
C GLN A 25 27.65 14.20 52.45
N TYR A 26 28.51 15.20 52.68
CA TYR A 26 28.89 16.18 51.69
C TYR A 26 29.64 15.54 50.51
N PHE A 27 30.68 14.75 50.78
CA PHE A 27 31.46 14.06 49.74
C PHE A 27 30.62 13.04 48.97
N SER A 28 29.77 12.26 49.66
CA SER A 28 28.86 11.33 48.99
C SER A 28 27.81 12.06 48.14
N HIS A 29 27.36 13.26 48.53
CA HIS A 29 26.49 14.10 47.71
C HIS A 29 27.22 14.61 46.46
N GLN A 30 28.45 15.12 46.60
CA GLN A 30 29.28 15.57 45.48
C GLN A 30 29.57 14.45 44.47
N GLN A 31 29.92 13.25 44.96
CA GLN A 31 30.13 12.08 44.11
C GLN A 31 28.86 11.68 43.35
N ARG A 32 27.69 11.71 44.01
CA ARG A 32 26.39 11.42 43.39
C ARG A 32 26.07 12.42 42.27
N GLU A 33 26.24 13.72 42.53
CA GLU A 33 26.02 14.77 41.53
C GLU A 33 26.99 14.64 40.33
N ALA A 34 28.27 14.34 40.58
CA ALA A 34 29.24 14.08 39.53
C ALA A 34 28.86 12.86 38.68
N GLN A 35 28.45 11.75 39.30
CA GLN A 35 28.00 10.54 38.60
C GLN A 35 26.74 10.81 37.75
N ILE A 36 25.78 11.58 38.27
CA ILE A 36 24.57 11.98 37.53
C ILE A 36 24.96 12.81 36.31
N LYS A 37 25.83 13.82 36.46
CA LYS A 37 26.32 14.64 35.33
C LYS A 37 27.04 13.80 34.28
N THR A 38 27.90 12.88 34.70
CA THR A 38 28.60 11.95 33.78
C THR A 38 27.61 11.06 33.03
N SER A 39 26.60 10.53 33.72
CA SER A 39 25.55 9.70 33.12
C SER A 39 24.71 10.50 32.11
N GLN A 40 24.31 11.73 32.46
CA GLN A 40 23.57 12.62 31.56
C GLN A 40 24.37 12.95 30.29
N ARG A 41 25.69 13.17 30.40
CA ARG A 41 26.58 13.39 29.24
C ARG A 41 26.67 12.15 28.36
N ALA A 42 26.84 10.98 28.96
CA ALA A 42 26.91 9.71 28.22
C ALA A 42 25.59 9.41 27.49
N ILE A 43 24.45 9.59 28.15
CA ILE A 43 23.12 9.40 27.55
C ILE A 43 22.88 10.43 26.44
N PHE A 44 23.19 11.71 26.68
CA PHE A 44 23.07 12.74 25.64
C PHE A 44 23.88 12.38 24.39
N LYS A 45 25.13 11.94 24.57
CA LYS A 45 25.99 11.49 23.47
C LYS A 45 25.37 10.28 22.74
N ALA A 46 24.85 9.30 23.49
CA ALA A 46 24.19 8.14 22.89
C ALA A 46 22.96 8.51 22.05
N TYR A 47 22.11 9.44 22.52
CA TYR A 47 20.96 9.94 21.75
C TYR A 47 21.38 10.75 20.52
N ARG A 48 22.47 11.53 20.63
CA ARG A 48 23.03 12.24 19.49
C ARG A 48 23.53 11.27 18.41
N THR A 49 24.35 10.29 18.78
CA THR A 49 24.85 9.26 17.86
C THR A 49 23.70 8.44 17.27
N HIS A 50 22.66 8.13 18.06
CA HIS A 50 21.47 7.49 17.55
C HIS A 50 20.77 8.34 16.48
N SER A 51 20.54 9.63 16.72
CA SER A 51 19.98 10.53 15.70
C SER A 51 20.85 10.60 14.45
N GLU A 52 22.18 10.74 14.61
CA GLU A 52 23.14 10.77 13.51
C GLU A 52 23.05 9.51 12.62
N ASN A 53 22.89 8.33 13.22
CA ASN A 53 22.76 7.07 12.49
C ASN A 53 21.40 6.90 11.78
N ASN A 54 20.34 7.56 12.27
CA ASN A 54 19.02 7.46 11.65
C ASN A 54 18.82 8.52 10.55
N TYR A 55 19.28 9.76 10.80
CA TYR A 55 19.32 10.85 9.81
C TYR A 55 20.21 11.99 10.33
N ALA A 56 21.32 12.27 9.63
CA ALA A 56 22.37 13.14 10.15
C ALA A 56 22.00 14.63 10.27
N ASN A 57 21.04 15.13 9.49
CA ASN A 57 20.70 16.56 9.47
C ASN A 57 19.60 16.88 10.50
N PHE A 58 20.00 17.20 11.72
CA PHE A 58 19.06 17.58 12.79
C PHE A 58 19.58 18.75 13.63
N THR A 59 18.70 19.32 14.44
CA THR A 59 19.05 20.31 15.46
C THR A 59 18.59 19.85 16.83
N VAL A 60 19.40 20.17 17.83
CA VAL A 60 19.08 19.85 19.23
C VAL A 60 18.51 21.10 19.90
N TYR A 61 17.26 21.02 20.32
CA TYR A 61 16.60 22.05 21.13
C TYR A 61 16.60 21.61 22.59
N THR A 62 16.75 22.56 23.50
CA THR A 62 16.68 22.32 24.95
C THR A 62 15.56 23.15 25.54
N ASP A 63 14.67 22.50 26.29
CA ASP A 63 13.61 23.15 27.07
C ASP A 63 13.91 22.96 28.56
N SER A 64 14.24 24.07 29.22
CA SER A 64 14.56 24.11 30.65
C SER A 64 13.27 24.09 31.47
N LYS A 65 13.14 23.11 32.37
CA LYS A 65 11.97 22.97 33.25
C LYS A 65 12.36 23.18 34.72
N PRO A 66 11.40 23.50 35.61
CA PRO A 66 11.70 23.76 37.03
C PRO A 66 12.40 22.62 37.77
N ALA A 67 12.20 21.36 37.36
CA ALA A 67 12.81 20.19 38.02
C ALA A 67 13.63 19.32 37.06
N GLY A 68 14.08 19.89 35.94
CA GLY A 68 14.72 19.12 34.89
C GLY A 68 14.86 19.84 33.57
N LYS A 69 15.05 19.05 32.51
CA LYS A 69 15.23 19.57 31.14
C LYS A 69 14.79 18.54 30.12
N ILE A 70 14.35 19.01 28.97
CA ILE A 70 13.97 18.18 27.83
C ILE A 70 14.87 18.52 26.65
N TYR A 71 15.46 17.50 26.04
CA TYR A 71 16.24 17.60 24.82
C TYR A 71 15.43 17.04 23.65
N TYR A 72 15.29 17.82 22.59
CA TYR A 72 14.63 17.42 21.35
C TYR A 72 15.65 17.35 20.22
N PHE A 73 15.83 16.17 19.65
CA PHE A 73 16.63 15.93 18.45
C PHE A 73 15.67 15.95 17.26
N VAL A 74 15.71 17.03 16.48
CA VAL A 74 14.66 17.32 15.51
C VAL A 74 15.24 17.35 14.09
N PRO A 75 14.78 16.47 13.19
CA PRO A 75 15.24 16.44 11.80
C PRO A 75 14.97 17.76 11.08
N LYS A 76 15.84 18.06 10.11
CA LYS A 76 15.69 19.16 9.16
C LYS A 76 15.65 18.63 7.73
N ASN A 77 14.91 19.29 6.85
CA ASN A 77 15.03 19.03 5.41
C ASN A 77 16.42 19.47 4.90
N GLN A 78 16.76 19.16 3.65
CA GLN A 78 18.05 19.53 3.04
C GLN A 78 18.26 21.06 2.96
N GLU A 79 17.19 21.86 3.03
CA GLU A 79 17.25 23.33 3.10
C GLU A 79 17.50 23.86 4.52
N GLY A 80 17.54 22.98 5.53
CA GLY A 80 17.77 23.34 6.93
C GLY A 80 16.52 23.72 7.72
N HIS A 81 15.32 23.59 7.14
CA HIS A 81 14.04 23.82 7.80
C HIS A 81 13.64 22.62 8.67
N THR A 82 13.23 22.89 9.90
CA THR A 82 12.74 21.87 10.84
C THR A 82 11.40 21.31 10.39
N ILE A 83 11.23 19.99 10.45
CA ILE A 83 9.99 19.32 10.04
C ILE A 83 8.94 19.27 11.16
N ASP A 84 7.68 19.03 10.79
CA ASP A 84 6.50 19.02 11.68
C ASP A 84 6.52 17.91 12.75
N LEU A 85 7.50 17.00 12.68
CA LEU A 85 7.79 16.02 13.74
C LEU A 85 8.00 16.68 15.11
N LEU A 86 8.48 17.94 15.12
CA LEU A 86 8.71 18.72 16.35
C LEU A 86 7.46 18.80 17.23
N GLN A 87 6.29 19.10 16.66
CA GLN A 87 5.07 19.26 17.45
C GLN A 87 4.71 17.98 18.20
N GLN A 88 4.86 16.83 17.52
CA GLN A 88 4.63 15.53 18.11
C GLN A 88 5.67 15.21 19.19
N GLN A 89 6.95 15.49 18.93
CA GLN A 89 8.05 15.33 19.88
C GLN A 89 7.81 16.14 21.16
N GLN A 90 7.37 17.39 21.04
CA GLN A 90 7.02 18.25 22.19
C GLN A 90 5.88 17.65 23.02
N ARG A 91 4.83 17.13 22.38
CA ARG A 91 3.71 16.46 23.08
C ARG A 91 4.16 15.19 23.83
N ILE A 92 5.13 14.44 23.30
CA ILE A 92 5.70 13.26 23.97
C ILE A 92 6.59 13.71 25.13
N GLY A 93 7.46 14.70 24.90
CA GLY A 93 8.35 15.29 25.91
C GLY A 93 7.59 15.78 27.14
N GLU A 94 6.55 16.58 26.93
CA GLU A 94 5.75 17.12 28.03
C GLU A 94 5.03 16.00 28.81
N ARG A 95 4.46 15.00 28.12
CA ARG A 95 3.81 13.84 28.78
C ARG A 95 4.78 13.05 29.65
N LEU A 96 5.97 12.75 29.15
CA LEU A 96 7.01 12.02 29.90
C LEU A 96 7.52 12.83 31.10
N TYR A 97 7.76 14.13 30.91
CA TYR A 97 8.16 15.04 31.99
C TYR A 97 7.11 15.09 33.10
N GLN A 98 5.83 15.30 32.75
CA GLN A 98 4.73 15.35 33.71
C GLN A 98 4.54 14.01 34.43
N LYS A 99 4.69 12.89 33.72
CA LYS A 99 4.66 11.55 34.33
C LYS A 99 5.74 11.40 35.41
N ALA A 100 6.98 11.82 35.14
CA ALA A 100 8.06 11.79 36.12
C ALA A 100 7.81 12.74 37.30
N ARG A 101 7.29 13.96 37.04
CA ARG A 101 6.91 14.93 38.09
C ARG A 101 5.85 14.39 39.03
N ARG A 102 4.77 13.81 38.51
CA ARG A 102 3.69 13.21 39.31
C ARG A 102 4.19 12.07 40.20
N ASN A 103 5.21 11.35 39.74
CA ASN A 103 5.88 10.28 40.49
C ASN A 103 7.03 10.79 41.37
N LYS A 104 7.07 12.10 41.67
CA LYS A 104 8.04 12.75 42.56
C LYS A 104 9.51 12.48 42.21
N GLN A 105 9.78 12.24 40.92
CA GLN A 105 11.13 12.01 40.43
C GLN A 105 11.99 13.28 40.54
N LYS A 106 13.29 13.11 40.79
CA LYS A 106 14.29 14.18 40.87
C LYS A 106 15.29 14.10 39.72
N ASN A 107 15.94 15.22 39.42
CA ASN A 107 16.94 15.33 38.35
C ASN A 107 16.40 14.89 36.97
N ILE A 108 15.17 15.28 36.65
CA ILE A 108 14.46 14.76 35.47
C ILE A 108 15.18 15.22 34.20
N THR A 109 15.56 14.28 33.34
CA THR A 109 16.04 14.60 31.99
C THR A 109 15.27 13.77 30.98
N VAL A 110 14.59 14.44 30.05
CA VAL A 110 13.86 13.79 28.97
C VAL A 110 14.65 13.94 27.68
N TYR A 111 14.80 12.85 26.93
CA TYR A 111 15.42 12.85 25.61
C TYR A 111 14.38 12.37 24.59
N ILE A 112 14.12 13.22 23.59
CA ILE A 112 13.21 12.93 22.49
C ILE A 112 14.01 12.90 21.20
N THR A 113 13.96 11.77 20.49
CA THR A 113 14.65 11.52 19.22
C THR A 113 13.68 10.85 18.25
N TYR A 114 14.19 10.14 17.26
CA TYR A 114 13.42 9.43 16.25
C TYR A 114 14.20 8.23 15.71
N ASN A 115 13.48 7.16 15.37
CA ASN A 115 13.98 6.12 14.48
C ASN A 115 13.69 6.54 13.04
N GLY A 116 14.60 6.25 12.11
CA GLY A 116 14.49 6.61 10.71
C GLY A 116 14.83 5.45 9.79
N ASP A 117 13.96 5.20 8.82
CA ASP A 117 14.19 4.26 7.72
C ASP A 117 14.18 5.03 6.41
N ASN A 118 15.31 5.04 5.69
CA ASN A 118 15.36 5.61 4.34
C ASN A 118 14.53 4.73 3.40
N LEU A 119 13.48 5.27 2.78
CA LEU A 119 12.63 4.53 1.85
C LEU A 119 13.13 4.64 0.41
N HIS A 120 13.43 5.86 -0.03
CA HIS A 120 13.94 6.17 -1.37
C HIS A 120 14.46 7.61 -1.40
N ASN A 121 15.69 7.83 -1.89
CA ASN A 121 16.33 9.15 -1.94
C ASN A 121 16.24 9.90 -0.58
N ASP A 122 15.66 11.10 -0.57
CA ASP A 122 15.41 11.89 0.63
C ASP A 122 14.08 11.57 1.32
N THR A 123 13.39 10.49 0.92
CA THR A 123 12.15 10.05 1.57
C THR A 123 12.46 9.11 2.74
N TYR A 124 12.11 9.53 3.95
CA TYR A 124 12.32 8.78 5.19
C TYR A 124 11.01 8.50 5.90
N ARG A 125 10.86 7.30 6.44
CA ARG A 125 9.88 7.01 7.48
C ARG A 125 10.51 7.33 8.83
N LEU A 126 9.92 8.26 9.57
CA LEU A 126 10.40 8.71 10.87
C LEU A 126 9.38 8.36 11.95
N THR A 127 9.86 7.77 13.06
CA THR A 127 9.04 7.46 14.24
C THR A 127 9.65 8.16 15.45
N PRO A 128 9.01 9.18 16.05
CA PRO A 128 9.58 9.86 17.20
C PRO A 128 9.57 8.93 18.41
N THR A 129 10.64 8.96 19.19
CA THR A 129 10.80 8.14 20.39
C THR A 129 11.25 9.01 21.54
N GLY A 130 10.78 8.72 22.75
CA GLY A 130 11.10 9.50 23.93
C GLY A 130 11.39 8.64 25.13
N ALA A 131 12.34 9.04 25.95
CA ALA A 131 12.55 8.45 27.27
C ALA A 131 12.88 9.52 28.31
N VAL A 132 12.37 9.30 29.53
CA VAL A 132 12.69 10.10 30.70
C VAL A 132 13.62 9.31 31.62
N TYR A 133 14.65 10.00 32.07
CA TYR A 133 15.64 9.52 33.03
C TYR A 133 15.55 10.36 34.30
N SER A 134 15.75 9.71 35.43
CA SER A 134 15.70 10.35 36.73
C SER A 134 16.62 9.65 37.72
N GLN A 135 16.74 10.26 38.89
CA GLN A 135 17.40 9.65 40.02
C GLN A 135 16.58 8.47 40.57
N VAL A 136 17.19 7.29 40.63
CA VAL A 136 16.63 6.06 41.21
C VAL A 136 17.43 5.69 42.46
N ASN A 137 16.75 5.55 43.60
CA ASN A 137 17.37 5.16 44.87
C ASN A 137 17.20 3.65 45.10
N HIS A 138 18.30 2.93 45.31
CA HIS A 138 18.31 1.49 45.54
C HIS A 138 19.18 1.14 46.76
N ARG A 139 18.56 0.81 47.91
CA ARG A 139 19.09 0.37 49.23
C ARG A 139 20.35 1.08 49.77
N PHE A 140 21.45 1.14 49.02
CA PHE A 140 22.72 1.81 49.37
C PHE A 140 23.35 2.61 48.21
N SER A 141 22.70 2.72 47.04
CA SER A 141 23.21 3.49 45.89
C SER A 141 22.12 4.33 45.23
N THR A 142 22.52 5.50 44.73
CA THR A 142 21.68 6.36 43.90
C THR A 142 22.21 6.28 42.47
N LYS A 143 21.38 5.88 41.52
CA LYS A 143 21.74 5.79 40.10
C LYS A 143 20.90 6.74 39.26
N PHE A 144 21.43 7.16 38.11
CA PHE A 144 20.68 7.86 37.08
C PHE A 144 20.21 6.84 36.04
N GLY A 145 18.89 6.64 35.91
CA GLY A 145 18.34 5.53 35.13
C GLY A 145 17.06 5.89 34.40
N LYS A 146 16.72 5.07 33.40
CA LYS A 146 15.49 5.21 32.61
C LYS A 146 14.28 4.93 33.50
N PHE A 147 13.35 5.89 33.57
CA PHE A 147 12.12 5.78 34.37
C PHE A 147 10.93 5.35 33.51
N ALA A 148 10.79 5.94 32.32
CA ALA A 148 9.73 5.59 31.37
C ALA A 148 10.14 5.98 29.95
N ASP A 149 9.46 5.40 28.98
CA ASP A 149 9.55 5.72 27.56
C ASP A 149 8.20 5.75 26.88
N GLN A 150 8.20 6.30 25.68
CA GLN A 150 7.04 6.40 24.83
C GLN A 150 7.46 6.47 23.36
N LEU A 151 6.78 5.67 22.53
CA LEU A 151 6.83 5.77 21.07
C LEU A 151 5.75 6.74 20.57
N GLY A 152 6.07 7.48 19.53
CA GLY A 152 5.12 8.27 18.76
C GLY A 152 4.52 7.49 17.59
N HIS A 153 3.71 8.19 16.82
CA HIS A 153 3.19 7.73 15.54
C HIS A 153 4.24 7.95 14.45
N GLU A 154 4.41 6.95 13.60
CA GLU A 154 5.24 7.06 12.42
C GLU A 154 4.63 7.98 11.36
N ALA A 155 5.48 8.63 10.58
CA ALA A 155 5.10 9.40 9.42
C ALA A 155 6.21 9.35 8.35
N VAL A 156 5.83 9.46 7.09
CA VAL A 156 6.78 9.55 5.98
C VAL A 156 7.02 11.02 5.65
N TYR A 157 8.26 11.40 5.38
CA TYR A 157 8.66 12.75 4.99
C TYR A 157 9.56 12.66 3.77
N ASN A 158 9.34 13.51 2.77
CA ASN A 158 10.34 13.78 1.74
C ASN A 158 11.18 14.98 2.19
N LEU A 159 12.36 14.70 2.71
CA LEU A 159 13.28 15.65 3.32
C LEU A 159 14.09 16.46 2.30
N ALA A 160 13.86 16.31 0.99
CA ALA A 160 14.49 17.17 0.00
C ALA A 160 14.08 18.63 0.21
N ASN A 161 12.77 18.88 0.33
CA ASN A 161 12.22 20.24 0.51
C ASN A 161 10.97 20.30 1.40
N GLN A 162 10.35 19.18 1.78
CA GLN A 162 9.10 19.22 2.55
C GLN A 162 9.36 19.29 4.05
N THR A 163 8.46 19.98 4.76
CA THR A 163 8.45 20.04 6.23
C THR A 163 7.27 19.28 6.83
N LYS A 164 6.26 18.92 6.04
CA LYS A 164 5.07 18.19 6.47
C LYS A 164 5.16 16.72 6.07
N PRO A 165 4.40 15.83 6.75
CA PRO A 165 4.28 14.44 6.33
C PRO A 165 3.73 14.32 4.91
N VAL A 166 4.21 13.30 4.20
CA VAL A 166 3.66 12.83 2.93
C VAL A 166 2.22 12.39 3.18
N THR A 167 1.28 13.02 2.48
CA THR A 167 -0.13 12.65 2.54
C THR A 167 -0.40 11.44 1.65
N PHE A 168 -1.52 10.77 1.86
CA PHE A 168 -1.91 9.67 0.97
C PHE A 168 -2.02 10.12 -0.50
N LYS A 169 -2.54 11.34 -0.73
CA LYS A 169 -2.60 11.96 -2.06
C LYS A 169 -1.25 12.13 -2.72
N ALA A 170 -0.21 12.44 -1.95
CA ALA A 170 1.13 12.65 -2.50
C ALA A 170 1.70 11.36 -3.12
N LEU A 171 1.23 10.19 -2.67
CA LEU A 171 1.55 8.91 -3.28
C LEU A 171 0.82 8.67 -4.62
N TYR A 172 -0.12 9.53 -5.02
CA TYR A 172 -0.86 9.35 -6.27
C TYR A 172 0.03 9.74 -7.44
N LYS A 173 0.21 8.81 -8.36
CA LYS A 173 0.79 9.12 -9.67
C LYS A 173 -0.20 9.92 -10.51
N ASP A 174 -1.45 9.45 -10.51
CA ASP A 174 -2.57 10.02 -11.25
C ASP A 174 -3.92 9.60 -10.60
N ALA A 175 -5.03 10.00 -11.21
CA ALA A 175 -6.38 9.72 -10.73
C ALA A 175 -6.70 8.21 -10.62
N ALA A 176 -5.99 7.34 -11.36
CA ALA A 176 -6.21 5.90 -11.36
C ALA A 176 -5.58 5.19 -10.15
N THR A 177 -4.71 5.88 -9.40
CA THR A 177 -3.99 5.31 -8.23
C THR A 177 -4.93 4.76 -7.18
N LEU A 178 -5.89 5.57 -6.70
CA LEU A 178 -6.80 5.15 -5.62
C LEU A 178 -7.70 3.97 -6.03
N PRO A 179 -8.40 4.00 -7.17
CA PRO A 179 -9.19 2.84 -7.59
C PRO A 179 -8.35 1.57 -7.76
N MET A 180 -7.12 1.68 -8.26
CA MET A 180 -6.21 0.53 -8.35
C MET A 180 -5.81 -0.02 -6.98
N ILE A 181 -5.51 0.86 -6.01
CA ILE A 181 -5.23 0.45 -4.62
C ILE A 181 -6.44 -0.24 -4.00
N LYS A 182 -7.65 0.33 -4.15
CA LYS A 182 -8.90 -0.27 -3.67
C LYS A 182 -9.14 -1.65 -4.27
N GLN A 183 -9.09 -1.76 -5.61
CA GLN A 183 -9.28 -3.04 -6.30
C GLN A 183 -8.25 -4.09 -5.85
N THR A 184 -6.98 -3.70 -5.71
CA THR A 184 -5.92 -4.62 -5.29
C THR A 184 -6.13 -5.09 -3.84
N ALA A 185 -6.56 -4.21 -2.95
CA ALA A 185 -6.90 -4.57 -1.57
C ALA A 185 -8.09 -5.54 -1.50
N ILE A 186 -9.15 -5.28 -2.28
CA ILE A 186 -10.32 -6.15 -2.37
C ILE A 186 -9.92 -7.53 -2.94
N ASP A 187 -9.19 -7.56 -4.07
CA ASP A 187 -8.71 -8.80 -4.69
C ASP A 187 -7.88 -9.64 -3.72
N GLN A 188 -7.02 -9.01 -2.91
CA GLN A 188 -6.21 -9.71 -1.92
C GLN A 188 -7.07 -10.33 -0.82
N GLN A 189 -8.15 -9.66 -0.42
CA GLN A 189 -9.11 -10.19 0.54
C GLN A 189 -9.90 -11.36 -0.06
N LEU A 190 -10.41 -11.22 -1.28
CA LEU A 190 -11.14 -12.28 -1.99
C LEU A 190 -10.28 -13.53 -2.25
N LYS A 191 -8.96 -13.38 -2.40
CA LYS A 191 -8.03 -14.53 -2.51
C LYS A 191 -7.85 -15.29 -1.19
N LYS A 192 -7.96 -14.61 -0.05
CA LYS A 192 -7.69 -15.17 1.28
C LYS A 192 -8.95 -15.71 1.95
N HIS A 193 -10.12 -15.17 1.61
CA HIS A 193 -11.37 -15.43 2.30
C HIS A 193 -12.50 -15.63 1.30
N HIS A 194 -13.45 -16.49 1.67
CA HIS A 194 -14.68 -16.73 0.90
C HIS A 194 -15.79 -15.83 1.43
N TYR A 195 -15.93 -14.64 0.86
CA TYR A 195 -16.96 -13.69 1.27
C TYR A 195 -18.32 -14.02 0.65
N THR A 196 -19.38 -13.74 1.40
CA THR A 196 -20.75 -13.65 0.84
C THR A 196 -20.92 -12.35 0.06
N THR A 197 -21.98 -12.24 -0.75
CA THR A 197 -22.29 -10.99 -1.47
C THR A 197 -22.48 -9.80 -0.53
N GLN A 198 -23.12 -10.00 0.63
CA GLN A 198 -23.28 -8.93 1.63
C GLN A 198 -21.94 -8.49 2.21
N GLN A 199 -21.06 -9.44 2.55
CA GLN A 199 -19.74 -9.08 3.07
C GLN A 199 -18.85 -8.42 2.02
N LEU A 200 -19.03 -8.75 0.73
CA LEU A 200 -18.36 -8.03 -0.35
C LEU A 200 -18.79 -6.56 -0.41
N GLU A 201 -20.08 -6.26 -0.23
CA GLU A 201 -20.56 -4.87 -0.16
C GLU A 201 -19.95 -4.13 1.03
N GLU A 202 -19.83 -4.78 2.19
CA GLU A 202 -19.16 -4.20 3.36
C GLU A 202 -17.67 -3.97 3.09
N LEU A 203 -17.02 -4.88 2.37
CA LEU A 203 -15.60 -4.79 2.01
C LEU A 203 -15.33 -3.62 1.04
N GLU A 204 -16.20 -3.41 0.05
CA GLU A 204 -16.10 -2.29 -0.89
C GLU A 204 -16.38 -0.93 -0.23
N LYS A 205 -17.14 -0.93 0.88
CA LYS A 205 -17.50 0.26 1.67
C LYS A 205 -16.52 0.59 2.80
N LEU A 206 -15.43 -0.17 2.95
CA LEU A 206 -14.39 0.16 3.93
C LEU A 206 -13.91 1.61 3.74
N ASP A 207 -13.51 2.23 4.85
CA ASP A 207 -13.04 3.61 4.91
C ASP A 207 -11.60 3.74 4.39
N PHE A 208 -11.42 3.44 3.10
CA PHE A 208 -10.13 3.55 2.43
C PHE A 208 -9.51 4.94 2.63
N PRO A 209 -8.18 5.04 2.79
CA PRO A 209 -7.51 6.30 3.03
C PRO A 209 -7.80 7.32 1.92
N THR A 210 -8.04 8.56 2.34
CA THR A 210 -8.24 9.71 1.47
C THR A 210 -7.43 10.89 1.99
N ASP A 211 -7.46 12.01 1.28
CA ASP A 211 -6.83 13.27 1.69
C ASP A 211 -7.28 13.74 3.08
N LEU A 212 -8.52 13.42 3.47
CA LEU A 212 -9.11 13.82 4.75
C LEU A 212 -8.62 12.94 5.92
N ASN A 213 -8.24 11.69 5.64
CA ASN A 213 -7.84 10.70 6.65
C ASN A 213 -6.38 10.25 6.46
N TYR A 214 -5.47 11.21 6.36
CA TYR A 214 -4.05 10.97 6.03
C TYR A 214 -3.28 10.06 7.01
N HIS A 215 -3.85 9.72 8.17
CA HIS A 215 -3.26 8.77 9.13
C HIS A 215 -3.63 7.31 8.87
N GLN A 216 -4.57 7.02 7.98
CA GLN A 216 -5.08 5.67 7.73
C GLN A 216 -4.15 4.83 6.83
N PHE A 217 -2.87 5.16 6.76
CA PHE A 217 -1.90 4.33 6.06
C PHE A 217 -0.51 4.37 6.71
N SER A 218 0.26 3.32 6.45
CA SER A 218 1.70 3.24 6.70
C SER A 218 2.39 2.91 5.38
N PHE A 219 3.56 3.50 5.15
CA PHE A 219 4.32 3.28 3.92
C PHE A 219 5.76 2.88 4.23
N SER A 220 6.29 1.96 3.44
CA SER A 220 7.56 1.28 3.69
C SER A 220 8.24 0.86 2.39
N GLN A 221 9.51 0.45 2.48
CA GLN A 221 10.25 -0.14 1.36
C GLN A 221 9.61 -1.43 0.81
N HIS A 222 8.70 -2.08 1.55
CA HIS A 222 8.08 -3.33 1.13
C HIS A 222 6.66 -3.14 0.58
N GLY A 223 6.00 -2.04 0.91
CA GLY A 223 4.59 -1.87 0.60
C GLY A 223 3.88 -0.75 1.33
N LEU A 224 2.61 -0.62 0.95
CA LEU A 224 1.62 0.26 1.54
C LEU A 224 0.70 -0.56 2.44
N THR A 225 0.57 -0.19 3.70
CA THR A 225 -0.41 -0.77 4.61
C THR A 225 -1.54 0.22 4.81
N LEU A 226 -2.75 -0.17 4.44
CA LEU A 226 -3.99 0.57 4.67
C LEU A 226 -4.51 0.19 6.05
N HIS A 227 -4.92 1.15 6.86
CA HIS A 227 -5.52 0.95 8.18
C HIS A 227 -6.98 1.35 8.12
N PHE A 228 -7.85 0.54 8.71
CA PHE A 228 -9.29 0.77 8.69
C PHE A 228 -9.81 0.99 10.10
N THR A 229 -10.85 1.82 10.22
CA THR A 229 -11.58 1.93 11.50
C THR A 229 -12.36 0.65 11.77
N GLN A 230 -12.96 0.55 12.96
CA GLN A 230 -13.76 -0.61 13.32
C GLN A 230 -14.90 -0.83 12.30
N ASN A 231 -14.92 -2.02 11.72
CA ASN A 231 -15.90 -2.45 10.71
C ASN A 231 -16.44 -3.84 11.04
N THR A 232 -17.56 -4.22 10.43
CA THR A 232 -18.26 -5.49 10.65
C THR A 232 -17.45 -6.71 10.23
N LEU A 233 -16.50 -6.55 9.30
CA LEU A 233 -15.60 -7.62 8.85
C LEU A 233 -14.40 -7.83 9.79
N GLY A 234 -14.20 -6.96 10.79
CA GLY A 234 -13.07 -7.04 11.71
C GLY A 234 -11.70 -6.76 11.06
N ILE A 235 -11.67 -6.20 9.84
CA ILE A 235 -10.44 -5.94 9.10
C ILE A 235 -9.77 -4.70 9.70
N LYS A 236 -8.59 -4.88 10.30
CA LYS A 236 -7.83 -3.75 10.88
C LYS A 236 -6.89 -3.10 9.87
N HIS A 237 -6.26 -3.91 9.03
CA HIS A 237 -5.31 -3.43 8.03
C HIS A 237 -5.23 -4.35 6.82
N ILE A 238 -4.80 -3.79 5.68
CA ILE A 238 -4.46 -4.52 4.46
C ILE A 238 -3.12 -4.03 3.94
N THR A 239 -2.12 -4.91 3.87
CA THR A 239 -0.80 -4.60 3.32
C THR A 239 -0.71 -5.03 1.86
N LEU A 240 -0.33 -4.08 1.00
CA LEU A 240 -0.16 -4.21 -0.44
C LEU A 240 1.33 -4.14 -0.80
N PRO A 241 1.91 -5.17 -1.44
CA PRO A 241 3.32 -5.17 -1.83
C PRO A 241 3.65 -4.11 -2.88
N LEU A 242 4.79 -3.43 -2.75
CA LEU A 242 5.25 -2.45 -3.76
C LEU A 242 5.41 -3.08 -5.15
N ALA A 243 5.81 -4.34 -5.25
CA ALA A 243 5.87 -5.07 -6.53
C ALA A 243 4.52 -5.13 -7.28
N THR A 244 3.40 -4.97 -6.57
CA THR A 244 2.05 -4.97 -7.16
C THR A 244 1.56 -3.56 -7.47
N ILE A 245 1.75 -2.62 -6.54
CA ILE A 245 1.14 -1.28 -6.62
C ILE A 245 2.10 -0.17 -7.05
N GLY A 246 3.41 -0.38 -6.94
CA GLY A 246 4.45 0.61 -7.25
C GLY A 246 4.28 1.29 -8.60
N PRO A 247 3.93 0.58 -9.70
CA PRO A 247 3.79 1.23 -11.00
C PRO A 247 2.66 2.29 -11.08
N TYR A 248 1.77 2.30 -10.10
CA TYR A 248 0.67 3.25 -9.92
C TYR A 248 0.94 4.30 -8.84
N LEU A 249 2.05 4.21 -8.11
CA LEU A 249 2.45 5.22 -7.12
C LEU A 249 3.31 6.31 -7.75
N ASN A 250 3.33 7.47 -7.11
CA ASN A 250 4.19 8.58 -7.51
C ASN A 250 5.67 8.14 -7.43
N PRO A 251 6.42 8.21 -8.56
CA PRO A 251 7.80 7.75 -8.64
C PRO A 251 8.76 8.51 -7.70
N ASP A 252 8.41 9.71 -7.22
CA ASP A 252 9.25 10.46 -6.29
C ASP A 252 9.41 9.77 -4.93
N TYR A 253 8.52 8.82 -4.59
CA TYR A 253 8.49 8.13 -3.29
C TYR A 253 8.83 6.64 -3.37
N ILE A 254 9.12 6.10 -4.55
CA ILE A 254 9.43 4.67 -4.74
C ILE A 254 10.70 4.49 -5.55
N ALA A 255 11.43 3.41 -5.26
CA ALA A 255 12.60 3.05 -6.03
C ALA A 255 12.23 2.65 -7.48
N GLU A 256 13.17 2.90 -8.41
CA GLU A 256 12.95 2.77 -9.86
C GLU A 256 12.53 1.34 -10.26
N ASP A 257 13.01 0.33 -9.55
CA ASP A 257 12.66 -1.08 -9.72
C ASP A 257 11.16 -1.39 -9.51
N TYR A 258 10.46 -0.54 -8.76
CA TYR A 258 9.02 -0.65 -8.54
C TYR A 258 8.18 0.24 -9.46
N THR A 259 8.81 1.03 -10.34
CA THR A 259 8.10 1.93 -11.27
C THR A 259 7.62 1.20 -12.54
N MET A 260 6.83 1.88 -13.36
CA MET A 260 6.37 1.33 -14.65
C MET A 260 7.57 1.03 -15.58
N PRO A 261 7.73 -0.22 -16.06
CA PRO A 261 8.78 -0.54 -17.02
C PRO A 261 8.60 0.24 -18.32
N ARG A 262 9.70 0.70 -18.93
CA ARG A 262 9.67 1.34 -20.25
C ARG A 262 9.02 0.42 -21.30
N ALA A 263 8.23 1.00 -22.19
CA ALA A 263 7.57 0.26 -23.25
C ALA A 263 8.57 -0.35 -24.23
N LYS A 264 8.49 -1.66 -24.46
CA LYS A 264 9.21 -2.32 -25.58
C LYS A 264 8.55 -1.94 -26.91
N LYS A 265 9.37 -1.71 -27.95
CA LYS A 265 8.94 -1.24 -29.28
C LYS A 265 8.03 -2.21 -30.06
N LYS A 266 8.06 -3.52 -29.78
CA LYS A 266 7.20 -4.51 -30.44
C LYS A 266 6.84 -5.64 -29.47
N SER A 267 5.55 -5.94 -29.34
CA SER A 267 5.04 -7.05 -28.54
C SER A 267 4.76 -8.25 -29.46
N MET A 268 5.30 -9.42 -29.12
CA MET A 268 4.92 -10.68 -29.78
C MET A 268 3.71 -11.34 -29.09
N ALA A 269 3.06 -10.68 -28.15
CA ALA A 269 1.91 -11.22 -27.44
C ALA A 269 0.60 -10.86 -28.15
N VAL A 270 -0.37 -11.78 -28.17
CA VAL A 270 -1.72 -11.58 -28.73
C VAL A 270 -2.74 -12.12 -27.72
N ALA A 271 -3.79 -11.34 -27.43
CA ALA A 271 -4.86 -11.78 -26.56
C ALA A 271 -6.09 -12.20 -27.36
N LEU A 272 -6.41 -13.50 -27.33
CA LEU A 272 -7.70 -13.98 -27.81
C LEU A 272 -8.76 -13.65 -26.76
N THR A 273 -9.84 -13.00 -27.19
CA THR A 273 -10.90 -12.56 -26.28
C THR A 273 -12.28 -12.92 -26.80
N PHE A 274 -13.15 -13.38 -25.90
CA PHE A 274 -14.48 -13.88 -26.24
C PHE A 274 -15.56 -13.02 -25.58
N ASN A 275 -16.36 -12.34 -26.39
CA ASN A 275 -17.63 -11.76 -25.94
C ASN A 275 -18.67 -12.89 -25.92
N THR A 276 -19.21 -13.23 -24.75
CA THR A 276 -19.87 -14.52 -24.56
C THR A 276 -21.20 -14.42 -23.82
N ALA A 277 -22.23 -15.07 -24.37
CA ALA A 277 -23.47 -15.39 -23.66
C ALA A 277 -23.34 -16.66 -22.78
N LEU A 278 -22.14 -17.23 -22.67
CA LEU A 278 -21.80 -18.44 -21.92
C LEU A 278 -22.65 -19.68 -22.24
N ASN A 279 -23.11 -19.85 -23.50
CA ASN A 279 -23.77 -21.09 -23.92
C ASN A 279 -22.91 -22.32 -23.49
N PRO A 280 -23.42 -23.23 -22.65
CA PRO A 280 -22.59 -24.26 -22.03
C PRO A 280 -21.85 -25.15 -23.03
N ASP A 281 -22.54 -25.66 -24.04
CA ASP A 281 -21.96 -26.60 -25.01
C ASP A 281 -20.85 -25.95 -25.83
N ARG A 282 -21.07 -24.72 -26.29
CA ARG A 282 -20.10 -23.96 -27.08
C ARG A 282 -18.90 -23.55 -26.25
N THR A 283 -19.13 -23.03 -25.04
CA THR A 283 -18.05 -22.61 -24.13
C THR A 283 -17.20 -23.81 -23.70
N HIS A 284 -17.81 -24.98 -23.45
CA HIS A 284 -17.05 -26.20 -23.14
C HIS A 284 -16.17 -26.65 -24.32
N GLN A 285 -16.67 -26.56 -25.56
CA GLN A 285 -15.87 -26.89 -26.75
C GLN A 285 -14.69 -25.93 -26.92
N ILE A 286 -14.92 -24.62 -26.77
CA ILE A 286 -13.85 -23.62 -26.79
C ILE A 286 -12.82 -23.92 -25.70
N LEU A 287 -13.27 -24.17 -24.47
CA LEU A 287 -12.39 -24.46 -23.35
C LEU A 287 -11.57 -25.74 -23.58
N LYS A 288 -12.18 -26.77 -24.17
CA LYS A 288 -11.49 -28.00 -24.57
C LYS A 288 -10.35 -27.70 -25.55
N ILE A 289 -10.62 -26.94 -26.61
CA ILE A 289 -9.61 -26.53 -27.60
C ILE A 289 -8.49 -25.73 -26.94
N LEU A 290 -8.83 -24.74 -26.11
CA LEU A 290 -7.85 -23.93 -25.38
C LEU A 290 -6.96 -24.78 -24.48
N ASN A 291 -7.52 -25.76 -23.78
CA ASN A 291 -6.76 -26.69 -22.93
C ASN A 291 -5.86 -27.63 -23.74
N GLU A 292 -6.38 -28.24 -24.81
CA GLU A 292 -5.61 -29.11 -25.72
C GLU A 292 -4.43 -28.36 -26.34
N LYS A 293 -4.63 -27.07 -26.65
CA LYS A 293 -3.58 -26.20 -27.19
C LYS A 293 -2.72 -25.54 -26.10
N ALA A 294 -3.00 -25.72 -24.81
CA ALA A 294 -2.34 -25.02 -23.71
C ALA A 294 -2.31 -23.48 -23.89
N VAL A 295 -3.48 -22.89 -24.19
CA VAL A 295 -3.68 -21.46 -24.40
C VAL A 295 -4.60 -20.89 -23.32
N GLN A 296 -4.23 -19.71 -22.82
CA GLN A 296 -5.13 -18.89 -22.01
C GLN A 296 -5.71 -17.76 -22.86
N ALA A 297 -6.97 -17.44 -22.61
CA ALA A 297 -7.77 -16.42 -23.26
C ALA A 297 -8.52 -15.59 -22.21
N THR A 298 -9.24 -14.57 -22.67
CA THR A 298 -10.06 -13.71 -21.80
C THR A 298 -11.53 -13.76 -22.23
N PHE A 299 -12.42 -14.04 -21.30
CA PHE A 299 -13.86 -14.10 -21.54
C PHE A 299 -14.54 -12.87 -20.93
N PHE A 300 -15.46 -12.29 -21.67
CA PHE A 300 -16.26 -11.14 -21.29
C PHE A 300 -17.73 -11.57 -21.29
N PRO A 301 -18.21 -12.19 -20.19
CA PRO A 301 -19.62 -12.52 -20.06
C PRO A 301 -20.48 -11.28 -19.76
N THR A 302 -21.72 -11.32 -20.22
CA THR A 302 -22.76 -10.42 -19.72
C THR A 302 -23.19 -10.86 -18.31
N GLY A 303 -23.79 -9.94 -17.54
CA GLY A 303 -24.35 -10.24 -16.22
C GLY A 303 -25.43 -11.32 -16.25
N GLU A 304 -26.30 -11.30 -17.26
CA GLU A 304 -27.31 -12.34 -17.47
C GLU A 304 -26.68 -13.71 -17.72
N ALA A 305 -25.68 -13.78 -18.59
CA ALA A 305 -24.95 -15.02 -18.85
C ALA A 305 -24.27 -15.56 -17.59
N ALA A 306 -23.64 -14.68 -16.81
CA ALA A 306 -22.99 -15.05 -15.55
C ALA A 306 -24.01 -15.60 -14.53
N HIS A 307 -25.21 -14.99 -14.47
CA HIS A 307 -26.30 -15.43 -13.59
C HIS A 307 -26.93 -16.76 -14.04
N GLN A 308 -27.15 -16.94 -15.35
CA GLN A 308 -27.76 -18.15 -15.91
C GLN A 308 -26.80 -19.35 -15.94
N HIS A 309 -25.50 -19.10 -16.12
CA HIS A 309 -24.49 -20.14 -16.31
C HIS A 309 -23.30 -20.05 -15.33
N PRO A 310 -23.53 -19.98 -14.01
CA PRO A 310 -22.46 -19.78 -13.02
C PRO A 310 -21.47 -20.96 -12.97
N LYS A 311 -21.93 -22.18 -13.29
CA LYS A 311 -21.06 -23.37 -13.37
C LYS A 311 -20.04 -23.26 -14.51
N VAL A 312 -20.45 -22.77 -15.67
CA VAL A 312 -19.58 -22.57 -16.84
C VAL A 312 -18.52 -21.51 -16.51
N LEU A 313 -18.95 -20.39 -15.90
CA LEU A 313 -18.04 -19.32 -15.53
C LEU A 313 -17.01 -19.77 -14.47
N ARG A 314 -17.44 -20.61 -13.52
CA ARG A 314 -16.53 -21.25 -12.55
C ARG A 314 -15.50 -22.17 -13.23
N GLN A 315 -15.90 -22.94 -14.24
CA GLN A 315 -14.97 -23.79 -14.99
C GLN A 315 -13.93 -22.96 -15.75
N LEU A 316 -14.34 -21.86 -16.40
CA LEU A 316 -13.41 -20.91 -17.03
C LEU A 316 -12.39 -20.39 -16.01
N ARG A 317 -12.85 -20.02 -14.81
CA ARG A 317 -11.97 -19.55 -13.73
C ARG A 317 -10.97 -20.62 -13.26
N ILE A 318 -11.44 -21.86 -13.04
CA ILE A 318 -10.60 -22.99 -12.63
C ILE A 318 -9.56 -23.33 -13.70
N ALA A 319 -9.93 -23.21 -14.98
CA ALA A 319 -9.02 -23.38 -16.11
C ALA A 319 -8.08 -22.19 -16.35
N ASN A 320 -7.97 -21.27 -15.36
CA ASN A 320 -7.10 -20.09 -15.40
C ASN A 320 -7.35 -19.15 -16.59
N GLN A 321 -8.56 -19.15 -17.14
CA GLN A 321 -9.00 -18.14 -18.10
C GLN A 321 -9.26 -16.82 -17.36
N ALA A 322 -8.97 -15.70 -18.00
CA ALA A 322 -9.28 -14.39 -17.44
C ALA A 322 -10.76 -14.04 -17.70
N ILE A 323 -11.40 -13.33 -16.77
CA ILE A 323 -12.81 -12.96 -16.83
C ILE A 323 -12.93 -11.45 -16.68
N GLY A 324 -13.56 -10.80 -17.65
CA GLY A 324 -13.93 -9.38 -17.65
C GLY A 324 -15.44 -9.19 -17.45
N ASN A 325 -15.90 -7.95 -17.59
CA ASN A 325 -17.31 -7.57 -17.53
C ASN A 325 -17.78 -7.07 -18.92
N GLN A 326 -18.96 -7.46 -19.40
CA GLN A 326 -19.55 -6.96 -20.64
C GLN A 326 -20.99 -6.47 -20.43
N SER A 327 -21.19 -5.57 -19.47
CA SER A 327 -22.52 -5.07 -19.06
C SER A 327 -23.50 -6.18 -18.66
N TYR A 328 -24.72 -5.80 -18.28
CA TYR A 328 -25.68 -6.77 -17.75
C TYR A 328 -26.35 -7.59 -18.84
N ALA A 329 -26.94 -6.93 -19.84
CA ALA A 329 -27.56 -7.56 -21.00
C ALA A 329 -26.75 -7.26 -22.27
N ALA A 330 -26.89 -8.10 -23.30
CA ALA A 330 -26.14 -7.97 -24.54
C ALA A 330 -26.62 -6.78 -25.40
N GLU A 331 -27.90 -6.43 -25.25
CA GLU A 331 -28.60 -5.34 -25.92
C GLU A 331 -28.48 -3.97 -25.21
N ASP A 332 -27.78 -3.93 -24.06
CA ASP A 332 -27.61 -2.70 -23.30
C ASP A 332 -26.88 -1.62 -24.11
N SER A 333 -27.56 -0.51 -24.38
CA SER A 333 -26.95 0.69 -24.96
C SER A 333 -26.18 1.48 -23.90
N ILE A 334 -25.10 0.90 -23.35
CA ILE A 334 -24.34 1.52 -22.25
C ILE A 334 -23.80 2.91 -22.58
N ASN A 335 -23.58 3.22 -23.86
CA ASN A 335 -23.11 4.53 -24.32
C ASN A 335 -24.12 5.66 -24.05
N THR A 336 -25.41 5.34 -23.91
CA THR A 336 -26.48 6.32 -23.67
C THR A 336 -26.98 6.34 -22.23
N MET A 337 -26.46 5.47 -21.36
CA MET A 337 -26.88 5.39 -19.96
C MET A 337 -26.29 6.53 -19.12
N SER A 338 -27.02 6.92 -18.07
CA SER A 338 -26.51 7.84 -17.05
C SER A 338 -25.45 7.17 -16.17
N GLU A 339 -24.60 7.95 -15.48
CA GLU A 339 -23.58 7.39 -14.57
C GLU A 339 -24.17 6.50 -13.45
N PRO A 340 -25.31 6.85 -12.80
CA PRO A 340 -25.96 5.97 -11.83
C PRO A 340 -26.49 4.65 -12.44
N ASP A 341 -27.06 4.71 -13.65
CA ASP A 341 -27.55 3.52 -14.35
C ASP A 341 -26.40 2.60 -14.73
N LEU A 342 -25.30 3.18 -15.24
CA LEU A 342 -24.06 2.46 -15.52
C LEU A 342 -23.50 1.80 -14.27
N THR A 343 -23.43 2.52 -13.16
CA THR A 343 -22.94 1.99 -11.88
C THR A 343 -23.78 0.79 -11.44
N THR A 344 -25.12 0.89 -11.55
CA THR A 344 -26.04 -0.20 -11.22
C THR A 344 -25.84 -1.40 -12.14
N ASN A 345 -25.74 -1.17 -13.45
CA ASN A 345 -25.56 -2.21 -14.48
C ASN A 345 -24.24 -2.98 -14.27
N ILE A 346 -23.14 -2.25 -14.12
CA ILE A 346 -21.80 -2.80 -13.92
C ILE A 346 -21.75 -3.57 -12.60
N THR A 347 -22.25 -3.00 -11.51
CA THR A 347 -22.27 -3.65 -10.20
C THR A 347 -23.10 -4.93 -10.22
N LYS A 348 -24.27 -4.93 -10.87
CA LYS A 348 -25.12 -6.12 -10.99
C LYS A 348 -24.40 -7.26 -11.72
N THR A 349 -23.67 -6.93 -12.78
CA THR A 349 -22.83 -7.88 -13.53
C THR A 349 -21.68 -8.41 -12.68
N ASP A 350 -21.00 -7.53 -11.95
CA ASP A 350 -19.91 -7.90 -11.04
C ASP A 350 -20.39 -8.85 -9.93
N ARG A 351 -21.60 -8.63 -9.38
CA ARG A 351 -22.19 -9.54 -8.40
C ARG A 351 -22.44 -10.93 -8.97
N ALA A 352 -23.00 -11.02 -10.18
CA ALA A 352 -23.23 -12.31 -10.83
C ALA A 352 -21.90 -13.06 -11.07
N ILE A 353 -20.87 -12.35 -11.53
CA ILE A 353 -19.53 -12.94 -11.74
C ILE A 353 -18.89 -13.35 -10.41
N PHE A 354 -19.00 -12.52 -9.38
CA PHE A 354 -18.48 -12.82 -8.04
C PHE A 354 -19.16 -14.05 -7.44
N GLN A 355 -20.49 -14.17 -7.52
CA GLN A 355 -21.22 -15.34 -7.02
C GLN A 355 -20.79 -16.63 -7.71
N ALA A 356 -20.47 -16.57 -9.01
CA ALA A 356 -20.01 -17.73 -9.75
C ALA A 356 -18.55 -18.12 -9.43
N THR A 357 -17.67 -17.12 -9.25
CA THR A 357 -16.20 -17.29 -9.30
C THR A 357 -15.44 -16.95 -8.02
N GLY A 358 -16.06 -16.25 -7.09
CA GLY A 358 -15.42 -15.67 -5.91
C GLY A 358 -14.50 -14.47 -6.21
N ALA A 359 -14.47 -13.98 -7.45
CA ALA A 359 -13.60 -12.89 -7.88
C ALA A 359 -14.38 -11.78 -8.61
N LEU A 360 -13.85 -10.56 -8.56
CA LEU A 360 -14.40 -9.42 -9.28
C LEU A 360 -13.64 -9.19 -10.61
N PRO A 361 -14.34 -8.76 -11.68
CA PRO A 361 -13.70 -8.36 -12.93
C PRO A 361 -12.84 -7.10 -12.75
N ARG A 362 -11.57 -7.14 -13.16
CA ARG A 362 -10.65 -5.98 -13.10
C ARG A 362 -10.74 -5.05 -14.31
N PHE A 363 -11.50 -5.43 -15.32
CA PHE A 363 -11.60 -4.70 -16.58
C PHE A 363 -12.94 -5.00 -17.26
N MET A 364 -13.41 -4.05 -18.08
CA MET A 364 -14.70 -4.11 -18.77
C MET A 364 -14.51 -4.03 -20.28
N ARG A 365 -15.29 -4.80 -21.04
CA ARG A 365 -15.36 -4.72 -22.50
C ARG A 365 -16.13 -3.47 -22.89
N VAL A 366 -15.56 -2.70 -23.81
CA VAL A 366 -16.25 -1.60 -24.51
C VAL A 366 -15.97 -1.69 -26.00
N THR A 367 -16.76 -0.99 -26.80
CA THR A 367 -16.51 -0.89 -28.24
C THR A 367 -15.38 0.13 -28.53
N PRO A 368 -14.62 0.00 -29.63
CA PRO A 368 -13.56 0.97 -29.95
C PRO A 368 -14.04 2.42 -30.05
N ASP A 369 -15.28 2.64 -30.48
CA ASP A 369 -15.95 3.94 -30.66
C ASP A 369 -16.64 4.48 -29.38
N THR A 370 -16.49 3.81 -28.25
CA THR A 370 -17.01 4.28 -26.96
C THR A 370 -16.37 5.63 -26.59
N THR A 371 -17.19 6.68 -26.50
CA THR A 371 -16.75 8.06 -26.15
C THR A 371 -17.29 8.54 -24.80
N ASN A 372 -18.16 7.75 -24.16
CA ASN A 372 -18.83 8.16 -22.93
C ASN A 372 -17.91 8.04 -21.71
N LYS A 373 -17.39 9.17 -21.24
CA LYS A 373 -16.56 9.26 -20.02
C LYS A 373 -17.27 8.74 -18.77
N ALA A 374 -18.61 8.74 -18.73
CA ALA A 374 -19.37 8.18 -17.61
C ALA A 374 -19.12 6.68 -17.42
N ILE A 375 -18.82 5.93 -18.48
CA ILE A 375 -18.49 4.49 -18.37
C ILE A 375 -17.16 4.30 -17.63
N ALA A 376 -16.16 5.11 -17.97
CA ALA A 376 -14.88 5.11 -17.26
C ALA A 376 -15.08 5.42 -15.77
N ILE A 377 -15.84 6.47 -15.45
CA ILE A 377 -16.12 6.91 -14.08
C ILE A 377 -16.91 5.85 -13.30
N ALA A 378 -18.01 5.35 -13.85
CA ALA A 378 -18.87 4.36 -13.21
C ALA A 378 -18.16 3.02 -13.01
N SER A 379 -17.32 2.60 -13.96
CA SER A 379 -16.64 1.30 -13.89
C SER A 379 -15.44 1.29 -12.93
N GLN A 380 -14.80 2.44 -12.72
CA GLN A 380 -13.56 2.62 -11.96
C GLN A 380 -12.44 1.61 -12.31
N ARG A 381 -12.42 1.15 -13.57
CA ARG A 381 -11.49 0.10 -14.04
C ARG A 381 -11.02 0.36 -15.46
N SER A 382 -10.13 -0.50 -15.96
CA SER A 382 -9.65 -0.43 -17.35
C SER A 382 -10.74 -0.86 -18.32
N LEU A 383 -10.91 -0.10 -19.39
CA LEU A 383 -11.80 -0.43 -20.49
C LEU A 383 -11.00 -1.13 -21.59
N ILE A 384 -11.51 -2.24 -22.11
CA ILE A 384 -10.82 -3.08 -23.10
C ILE A 384 -11.67 -3.12 -24.36
N SER A 385 -11.14 -2.61 -25.45
CA SER A 385 -11.70 -2.78 -26.80
C SER A 385 -10.82 -3.78 -27.57
N TRP A 386 -10.82 -3.74 -28.90
CA TRP A 386 -10.05 -4.67 -29.73
C TRP A 386 -9.39 -3.94 -30.89
N SER A 387 -8.24 -4.46 -31.33
CA SER A 387 -7.53 -3.99 -32.53
C SER A 387 -7.76 -4.88 -33.73
N VAL A 388 -8.17 -6.13 -33.50
CA VAL A 388 -8.47 -7.12 -34.54
C VAL A 388 -9.90 -7.62 -34.34
N ASP A 389 -10.77 -7.33 -35.29
CA ASP A 389 -12.10 -7.93 -35.38
C ASP A 389 -12.03 -9.16 -36.30
N SER A 390 -12.50 -10.31 -35.81
CA SER A 390 -12.59 -11.54 -36.59
C SER A 390 -13.79 -11.54 -37.55
N GLU A 391 -14.76 -10.66 -37.32
CA GLU A 391 -16.06 -10.58 -37.99
C GLU A 391 -16.95 -11.81 -37.80
N ASP A 392 -16.67 -12.64 -36.78
CA ASP A 392 -17.45 -13.85 -36.47
C ASP A 392 -18.89 -13.60 -35.99
N TRP A 393 -19.31 -12.34 -36.01
CA TRP A 393 -20.67 -11.88 -35.81
C TRP A 393 -21.54 -11.94 -37.07
N ARG A 394 -20.91 -11.99 -38.25
CA ARG A 394 -21.59 -12.15 -39.53
C ARG A 394 -22.20 -13.56 -39.63
N THR A 395 -23.42 -13.66 -40.13
CA THR A 395 -24.12 -14.96 -40.23
C THR A 395 -23.64 -15.82 -41.41
N ASP A 396 -23.05 -15.21 -42.43
CA ASP A 396 -22.55 -15.84 -43.65
C ASP A 396 -21.06 -16.24 -43.57
N ILE A 397 -20.33 -15.72 -42.59
CA ILE A 397 -18.88 -15.93 -42.46
C ILE A 397 -18.55 -17.40 -42.18
N GLN A 398 -17.51 -17.90 -42.83
CA GLN A 398 -17.03 -19.29 -42.66
C GLN A 398 -15.77 -19.33 -41.80
N ALA A 399 -15.50 -20.46 -41.14
CA ALA A 399 -14.31 -20.64 -40.30
C ALA A 399 -12.97 -20.25 -40.97
N ALA A 400 -12.82 -20.50 -42.28
CA ALA A 400 -11.63 -20.12 -43.03
C ALA A 400 -11.48 -18.59 -43.16
N GLU A 401 -12.59 -17.86 -43.34
CA GLU A 401 -12.59 -16.38 -43.41
C GLU A 401 -12.32 -15.76 -42.04
N ILE A 402 -12.89 -16.31 -40.95
CA ILE A 402 -12.56 -15.92 -39.57
C ILE A 402 -11.05 -16.07 -39.33
N THR A 403 -10.48 -17.22 -39.72
CA THR A 403 -9.04 -17.49 -39.58
C THR A 403 -8.23 -16.46 -40.36
N LYS A 404 -8.56 -16.26 -41.64
CA LYS A 404 -7.90 -15.28 -42.51
C LYS A 404 -7.91 -13.88 -41.90
N ASN A 405 -9.08 -13.40 -41.46
CA ASN A 405 -9.24 -12.09 -40.85
C ASN A 405 -8.33 -11.91 -39.63
N VAL A 406 -8.28 -12.90 -38.73
CA VAL A 406 -7.43 -12.83 -37.54
C VAL A 406 -5.94 -12.80 -37.92
N ILE A 407 -5.51 -13.69 -38.82
CA ILE A 407 -4.10 -13.83 -39.16
C ILE A 407 -3.57 -12.62 -39.95
N GLU A 408 -4.30 -12.14 -40.96
CA GLU A 408 -3.87 -11.02 -41.80
C GLU A 408 -3.84 -9.68 -41.04
N ARG A 409 -4.71 -9.51 -40.03
CA ARG A 409 -4.82 -8.26 -39.27
C ARG A 409 -3.91 -8.20 -38.04
N THR A 410 -3.38 -9.34 -37.58
CA THR A 410 -2.53 -9.40 -36.39
C THR A 410 -1.11 -8.95 -36.67
N THR A 411 -0.63 -7.96 -35.90
CA THR A 411 0.71 -7.36 -36.03
C THR A 411 1.50 -7.33 -34.71
N GLY A 412 0.94 -7.88 -33.64
CA GLY A 412 1.58 -8.05 -32.33
C GLY A 412 1.13 -6.99 -31.32
N GLY A 413 0.87 -7.42 -30.09
CA GLY A 413 0.21 -6.64 -29.04
C GLY A 413 -1.31 -6.62 -29.17
N ASP A 414 -1.89 -7.34 -30.14
CA ASP A 414 -3.29 -7.22 -30.49
C ASP A 414 -4.24 -7.85 -29.47
N VAL A 415 -5.42 -7.24 -29.35
CA VAL A 415 -6.60 -7.83 -28.70
C VAL A 415 -7.54 -8.26 -29.82
N VAL A 416 -7.78 -9.56 -29.93
CA VAL A 416 -8.63 -10.18 -30.95
C VAL A 416 -10.04 -10.38 -30.40
N LEU A 417 -11.04 -9.81 -31.07
CA LEU A 417 -12.45 -10.03 -30.75
C LEU A 417 -12.95 -11.32 -31.42
N LEU A 418 -13.48 -12.22 -30.60
CA LEU A 418 -14.19 -13.43 -30.97
C LEU A 418 -15.53 -13.49 -30.20
N ARG A 419 -16.46 -14.28 -30.71
CA ARG A 419 -17.73 -14.67 -30.09
C ARG A 419 -17.78 -16.17 -29.88
N THR A 420 -18.75 -16.65 -29.11
CA THR A 420 -19.00 -18.09 -28.94
C THR A 420 -19.97 -18.60 -30.02
N ALA A 421 -19.53 -18.56 -31.29
CA ALA A 421 -20.29 -19.01 -32.46
C ALA A 421 -19.74 -20.34 -33.03
N PRO A 422 -20.57 -21.15 -33.74
CA PRO A 422 -20.14 -22.44 -34.29
C PRO A 422 -18.94 -22.34 -35.23
N GLU A 423 -18.90 -21.36 -36.13
CA GLU A 423 -17.78 -21.16 -37.05
C GLU A 423 -16.51 -20.70 -36.33
N THR A 424 -16.64 -19.93 -35.25
CA THR A 424 -15.51 -19.58 -34.37
C THR A 424 -14.88 -20.83 -33.74
N ILE A 425 -15.71 -21.79 -33.28
CA ILE A 425 -15.21 -23.06 -32.70
C ILE A 425 -14.39 -23.84 -33.73
N LYS A 426 -14.85 -23.88 -34.99
CA LYS A 426 -14.14 -24.54 -36.09
C LYS A 426 -12.84 -23.83 -36.47
N ALA A 427 -12.82 -22.50 -36.44
CA ALA A 427 -11.65 -21.67 -36.77
C ALA A 427 -10.56 -21.68 -35.69
N LEU A 428 -10.96 -21.79 -34.42
CA LEU A 428 -10.09 -21.57 -33.27
C LEU A 428 -8.80 -22.42 -33.26
N PRO A 429 -8.80 -23.73 -33.59
CA PRO A 429 -7.57 -24.52 -33.64
C PRO A 429 -6.56 -23.96 -34.63
N GLU A 430 -7.02 -23.60 -35.83
CA GLU A 430 -6.18 -23.07 -36.91
C GLU A 430 -5.65 -21.67 -36.59
N ILE A 431 -6.49 -20.80 -36.01
CA ILE A 431 -6.07 -19.49 -35.51
C ILE A 431 -4.91 -19.64 -34.52
N ILE A 432 -5.03 -20.55 -33.57
CA ILE A 432 -3.99 -20.78 -32.54
C ILE A 432 -2.69 -21.26 -33.18
N ASP A 433 -2.78 -22.23 -34.09
CA ASP A 433 -1.61 -22.84 -34.72
C ASP A 433 -0.89 -21.85 -35.63
N GLN A 434 -1.62 -21.09 -36.45
CA GLN A 434 -1.02 -20.09 -37.34
C GLN A 434 -0.43 -18.89 -36.58
N LEU A 435 -1.10 -18.39 -35.52
CA LEU A 435 -0.52 -17.32 -34.69
C LEU A 435 0.80 -17.76 -34.05
N ARG A 436 0.89 -19.01 -33.60
CA ARG A 436 2.13 -19.58 -33.05
C ARG A 436 3.19 -19.79 -34.12
N ALA A 437 2.82 -20.28 -35.30
CA ALA A 437 3.73 -20.42 -36.43
C ALA A 437 4.34 -19.06 -36.84
N ASN A 438 3.57 -17.99 -36.69
CA ASN A 438 4.01 -16.60 -36.90
C ASN A 438 4.82 -16.01 -35.72
N GLY A 439 5.13 -16.82 -34.70
CA GLY A 439 5.96 -16.44 -33.55
C GLY A 439 5.22 -15.69 -32.43
N TYR A 440 3.88 -15.65 -32.46
CA TYR A 440 3.11 -14.98 -31.41
C TYR A 440 2.90 -15.85 -30.17
N HIS A 441 2.88 -15.20 -29.01
CA HIS A 441 2.53 -15.78 -27.72
C HIS A 441 1.09 -15.42 -27.37
N LEU A 442 0.24 -16.44 -27.22
CA LEU A 442 -1.16 -16.24 -26.83
C LEU A 442 -1.26 -16.05 -25.32
N VAL A 443 -1.87 -14.94 -24.90
CA VAL A 443 -1.90 -14.51 -23.49
C VAL A 443 -3.28 -13.97 -23.11
N THR A 444 -3.53 -13.81 -21.81
CA THR A 444 -4.72 -13.10 -21.31
C THR A 444 -4.55 -11.58 -21.36
N ILE A 445 -5.64 -10.82 -21.24
CA ILE A 445 -5.60 -9.35 -21.13
C ILE A 445 -4.71 -8.87 -19.97
N PRO A 446 -4.81 -9.40 -18.73
CA PRO A 446 -3.87 -9.08 -17.66
C PRO A 446 -2.40 -9.32 -18.02
N SER A 447 -2.10 -10.40 -18.74
CA SER A 447 -0.73 -10.74 -19.15
C SER A 447 -0.23 -9.87 -20.31
N LEU A 448 -1.12 -9.46 -21.22
CA LEU A 448 -0.81 -8.61 -22.36
C LEU A 448 -0.41 -7.20 -21.92
N PHE A 449 -1.21 -6.59 -21.03
CA PHE A 449 -1.00 -5.21 -20.58
C PHE A 449 -0.20 -5.11 -19.27
N LYS A 450 -0.17 -6.17 -18.44
CA LYS A 450 0.53 -6.19 -17.14
C LYS A 450 0.14 -4.98 -16.28
N HIS A 451 1.12 -4.26 -15.75
CA HIS A 451 0.94 -3.05 -14.96
C HIS A 451 0.42 -1.83 -15.75
N ARG A 452 0.26 -1.93 -17.08
CA ARG A 452 -0.27 -0.82 -17.89
C ARG A 452 -1.77 -0.66 -17.77
N LEU A 453 -2.51 -1.66 -17.28
CA LEU A 453 -3.94 -1.54 -17.03
C LEU A 453 -4.16 -0.53 -15.91
N ALA A 454 -4.71 0.62 -16.25
CA ALA A 454 -5.11 1.66 -15.31
C ALA A 454 -6.62 1.90 -15.41
N PRO A 455 -7.30 2.15 -14.28
CA PRO A 455 -8.64 2.72 -14.26
C PRO A 455 -8.79 3.95 -15.17
N PHE A 456 -9.98 4.13 -15.73
CA PHE A 456 -10.37 5.25 -16.59
C PHE A 456 -9.75 5.27 -18.00
N GLN A 457 -8.90 4.31 -18.32
CA GLN A 457 -8.20 4.23 -19.60
C GLN A 457 -8.78 3.13 -20.48
N GLN A 458 -8.78 3.36 -21.81
CA GLN A 458 -9.22 2.39 -22.81
C GLN A 458 -8.03 1.77 -23.55
N TYR A 459 -8.08 0.46 -23.76
CA TYR A 459 -7.01 -0.31 -24.40
C TYR A 459 -7.54 -1.18 -25.53
N ALA A 460 -7.05 -0.96 -26.75
CA ALA A 460 -7.30 -1.82 -27.91
C ALA A 460 -6.10 -2.73 -28.24
N LYS A 461 -4.87 -2.27 -27.92
CA LYS A 461 -3.61 -2.92 -28.32
C LYS A 461 -2.46 -2.59 -27.37
N ALA A 462 -1.64 -3.59 -27.02
CA ALA A 462 -0.42 -3.44 -26.23
C ALA A 462 0.78 -3.01 -27.09
N ALA A 463 0.69 -1.83 -27.67
CA ALA A 463 1.80 -1.04 -28.22
C ALA A 463 1.40 0.45 -28.36
N ASP A 464 0.17 0.80 -27.94
CA ASP A 464 -0.34 2.15 -28.02
C ASP A 464 0.43 3.03 -27.01
N PRO A 465 1.17 4.05 -27.47
CA PRO A 465 1.54 5.13 -26.57
C PRO A 465 0.25 5.80 -26.12
N TYR A 466 0.15 6.11 -24.83
CA TYR A 466 -0.78 7.10 -24.28
C TYR A 466 -1.28 8.08 -25.36
N GLN A 467 -2.53 7.92 -25.79
CA GLN A 467 -3.26 8.93 -26.54
C GLN A 467 -4.24 9.55 -25.54
N GLY A 468 -3.86 10.71 -24.97
CA GLY A 468 -4.71 11.54 -24.11
C GLY A 468 -4.24 11.63 -22.68
#